data_AF-A0A1G0JDE9-F1
#
_entry.id   AF-A0A1G0JDE9-F1
#
_cell.length_a   1.000
_cell.length_b   1.000
_cell.length_c   1.000
_cell.angle_alpha   90.00
_cell.angle_beta   90.00
_cell.angle_gamma   90.00
#
_symmetry.space_group_name_H-M   'P 1'
#
loop_
_entity.id
_entity.type
_entity.pdbx_description
1 polymer ?
#
loop_
_entity_poly.entity_id
_entity_poly.type
_entity_poly.pdbx_seq_one_letter_code
_entity_poly.pdbx_strand_id
1 'polypeptide(L)'
;MTDTVRKAGSTQQGKHQEVYEAHRKYPRLILDLPGTLVKLNEEIIKVIIHDLSIDGVQMRCDHQTAGIIYPSGKFIKPGKGPLVQIKFNLPVEEETRKVDATCQIFYISGIGDNQIAFGLQFRNFKGNSGANIDHYIMQKIEPVEDRMRSYLETPRSLQEISEFMHMEVNEVTEMLDRMKIQGDVVSYQDGSIWRNLRLSAALTEIFDTLNRLDKRLSEIEIRLNRK
;
A
#
# COMPACT_ATOMS: atom_id res chain seq x y z
N MET A 1 11.18 46.44 -33.41
CA MET A 1 12.03 45.33 -32.94
C MET A 1 12.32 45.54 -31.46
N THR A 2 11.51 44.94 -30.60
CA THR A 2 11.81 44.81 -29.16
C THR A 2 11.16 43.52 -28.70
N ASP A 3 11.95 42.45 -28.73
CA ASP A 3 11.59 41.13 -28.20
C ASP A 3 11.56 41.20 -26.68
N THR A 4 10.36 41.16 -26.12
CA THR A 4 10.17 40.98 -24.68
C THR A 4 10.16 39.49 -24.39
N VAL A 5 11.33 38.99 -23.96
CA VAL A 5 11.56 37.62 -23.48
C VAL A 5 10.58 37.31 -22.36
N ARG A 6 9.64 36.38 -22.62
CA ARG A 6 8.77 35.79 -21.60
C ARG A 6 9.62 34.94 -20.66
N LYS A 7 9.70 35.33 -19.39
CA LYS A 7 10.23 34.49 -18.31
C LYS A 7 9.42 33.20 -18.22
N ALA A 8 10.11 32.06 -18.29
CA ALA A 8 9.55 30.76 -17.98
C ALA A 8 9.05 30.77 -16.52
N GLY A 9 7.75 30.52 -16.33
CA GLY A 9 7.15 30.32 -15.02
C GLY A 9 7.72 29.05 -14.42
N SER A 10 8.47 29.21 -13.33
CA SER A 10 8.96 28.10 -12.52
C SER A 10 7.78 27.30 -11.95
N THR A 11 7.80 26.01 -12.21
CA THR A 11 6.83 24.97 -11.88
C THR A 11 6.49 24.94 -10.38
N GLN A 12 5.38 25.57 -9.97
CA GLN A 12 4.77 25.39 -8.64
C GLN A 12 4.01 24.04 -8.52
N GLN A 13 3.88 23.27 -9.61
CA GLN A 13 3.05 22.07 -9.70
C GLN A 13 3.55 20.88 -8.86
N GLY A 14 4.86 20.75 -8.61
CA GLY A 14 5.42 19.59 -7.87
C GLY A 14 5.33 19.69 -6.33
N LYS A 15 5.44 20.90 -5.78
CA LYS A 15 5.58 21.09 -4.32
C LYS A 15 4.32 20.76 -3.51
N HIS A 16 3.13 20.93 -4.09
CA HIS A 16 1.89 20.68 -3.35
C HIS A 16 1.56 19.19 -3.25
N GLN A 17 1.88 18.39 -4.27
CA GLN A 17 1.64 16.95 -4.25
C GLN A 17 2.53 16.25 -3.22
N GLU A 18 3.82 16.59 -3.18
CA GLU A 18 4.78 16.06 -2.20
C GLU A 18 4.34 16.34 -0.75
N VAL A 19 3.78 17.52 -0.47
CA VAL A 19 3.28 17.87 0.87
C VAL A 19 2.09 16.99 1.27
N TYR A 20 1.15 16.70 0.37
CA TYR A 20 0.03 15.81 0.69
C TYR A 20 0.43 14.33 0.75
N GLU A 21 1.46 13.93 0.00
CA GLU A 21 2.03 12.59 0.03
C GLU A 21 2.78 12.31 1.33
N ALA A 22 3.56 13.26 1.83
CA ALA A 22 4.36 13.13 3.04
C ALA A 22 3.55 12.95 4.34
N HIS A 23 2.28 13.37 4.37
CA HIS A 23 1.41 13.28 5.56
C HIS A 23 0.38 12.15 5.47
N ARG A 24 0.54 11.20 4.54
CA ARG A 24 -0.41 10.11 4.37
C ARG A 24 -0.32 9.14 5.55
N LYS A 25 -1.48 8.86 6.16
CA LYS A 25 -1.61 7.86 7.22
C LYS A 25 -1.65 6.42 6.69
N TYR A 26 -2.07 6.23 5.44
CA TYR A 26 -2.30 4.91 4.86
C TYR A 26 -1.66 4.78 3.47
N PRO A 27 -1.12 3.59 3.14
CA PRO A 27 -0.69 3.28 1.78
C PRO A 27 -1.86 3.36 0.80
N ARG A 28 -1.55 3.67 -0.46
CA ARG A 28 -2.53 3.76 -1.54
C ARG A 28 -2.22 2.75 -2.65
N LEU A 29 -3.25 2.07 -3.12
CA LEU A 29 -3.19 1.16 -4.25
C LEU A 29 -3.60 1.90 -5.52
N ILE A 30 -2.78 1.83 -6.57
CA ILE A 30 -3.10 2.40 -7.88
C ILE A 30 -4.03 1.44 -8.62
N LEU A 31 -5.12 1.97 -9.18
CA LEU A 31 -6.23 1.23 -9.78
C LEU A 31 -6.48 1.61 -11.24
N ASP A 32 -6.60 2.92 -11.50
CA ASP A 32 -7.02 3.49 -12.78
C ASP A 32 -8.31 2.87 -13.35
N LEU A 33 -9.35 2.80 -12.50
CA LEU A 33 -10.65 2.21 -12.84
C LEU A 33 -11.69 3.25 -13.25
N PRO A 34 -12.60 2.93 -14.18
CA PRO A 34 -13.73 3.81 -14.48
C PRO A 34 -14.68 3.90 -13.29
N GLY A 35 -15.15 5.11 -13.01
CA GLY A 35 -16.13 5.38 -11.97
C GLY A 35 -17.11 6.48 -12.38
N THR A 36 -18.11 6.69 -11.52
CA THR A 36 -19.01 7.82 -11.60
C THR A 36 -19.03 8.59 -10.30
N LEU A 37 -19.11 9.91 -10.42
CA LEU A 37 -19.38 10.83 -9.33
C LEU A 37 -20.78 11.39 -9.52
N VAL A 38 -21.57 11.34 -8.47
CA VAL A 38 -22.91 11.93 -8.40
C VAL A 38 -22.86 13.09 -7.42
N LYS A 39 -23.19 14.28 -7.91
CA LYS A 39 -23.29 15.49 -7.09
C LYS A 39 -24.65 15.54 -6.38
N LEU A 40 -24.80 16.47 -5.45
CA LEU A 40 -26.08 16.68 -4.72
C LEU A 40 -27.26 17.06 -5.64
N ASN A 41 -26.98 17.64 -6.82
CA ASN A 41 -27.99 17.93 -7.85
C ASN A 41 -28.24 16.73 -8.80
N GLU A 42 -27.82 15.53 -8.41
CA GLU A 42 -27.97 14.27 -9.16
C GLU A 42 -27.27 14.22 -10.53
N GLU A 43 -26.44 15.20 -10.85
CA GLU A 43 -25.61 15.17 -12.04
C GLU A 43 -24.58 14.05 -11.95
N ILE A 44 -24.58 13.16 -12.95
CA ILE A 44 -23.70 12.00 -13.04
C ILE A 44 -22.52 12.33 -13.95
N ILE A 45 -21.32 12.30 -13.37
CA ILE A 45 -20.07 12.67 -14.02
C ILE A 45 -19.19 11.42 -14.12
N LYS A 46 -18.68 11.10 -15.31
CA LYS A 46 -17.72 10.02 -15.50
C LYS A 46 -16.33 10.47 -15.05
N VAL A 47 -15.63 9.62 -14.31
CA VAL A 47 -14.30 9.91 -13.76
C VAL A 47 -13.42 8.65 -13.80
N ILE A 48 -12.12 8.82 -13.59
CA ILE A 48 -11.19 7.72 -13.33
C ILE A 48 -10.86 7.71 -11.85
N ILE A 49 -11.09 6.59 -11.17
CA ILE A 49 -10.60 6.32 -9.82
C ILE A 49 -9.15 5.88 -9.96
N HIS A 50 -8.23 6.78 -9.63
CA HIS A 50 -6.81 6.58 -9.84
C HIS A 50 -6.18 5.73 -8.74
N ASP A 51 -6.43 6.08 -7.47
CA ASP A 51 -5.92 5.33 -6.33
C ASP A 51 -6.96 5.19 -5.22
N LEU A 52 -6.73 4.21 -4.35
CA LEU A 52 -7.58 3.84 -3.23
C LEU A 52 -6.76 3.57 -1.97
N SER A 53 -7.29 3.98 -0.84
CA SER A 53 -6.83 3.63 0.50
C SER A 53 -8.04 3.33 1.40
N ILE A 54 -7.79 2.91 2.63
CA ILE A 54 -8.87 2.64 3.60
C ILE A 54 -9.65 3.92 3.97
N ASP A 55 -9.01 5.09 3.86
CA ASP A 55 -9.57 6.40 4.26
C ASP A 55 -10.29 7.11 3.10
N GLY A 56 -9.97 6.78 1.86
CA GLY A 56 -10.38 7.59 0.73
C GLY A 56 -9.81 7.14 -0.60
N VAL A 57 -10.21 7.86 -1.64
CA VAL A 57 -9.77 7.64 -3.03
C VAL A 57 -9.24 8.93 -3.65
N GLN A 58 -8.38 8.79 -4.65
CA GLN A 58 -8.11 9.86 -5.59
C GLN A 58 -8.83 9.59 -6.90
N MET A 59 -9.49 10.60 -7.45
CA MET A 59 -10.00 10.56 -8.81
C MET A 59 -9.27 11.56 -9.71
N ARG A 60 -9.21 11.25 -11.01
CA ARG A 60 -8.63 12.09 -12.05
C ARG A 60 -9.66 12.46 -13.10
N CYS A 61 -9.58 13.69 -13.60
CA CYS A 61 -10.41 14.21 -14.67
C CYS A 61 -9.72 15.38 -15.38
N ASP A 62 -10.29 15.85 -16.48
CA ASP A 62 -9.83 17.04 -17.19
C ASP A 62 -10.30 18.35 -16.52
N HIS A 63 -9.77 19.49 -16.98
CA HIS A 63 -10.15 20.80 -16.44
C HIS A 63 -11.64 21.12 -16.59
N GLN A 64 -12.25 20.70 -17.70
CA GLN A 64 -13.67 20.95 -17.96
C GLN A 64 -14.53 20.21 -16.92
N THR A 65 -14.26 18.93 -16.72
CA THR A 65 -14.93 18.07 -15.75
C THR A 65 -14.69 18.55 -14.33
N ALA A 66 -13.47 18.99 -14.00
CA ALA A 66 -13.17 19.59 -12.70
C ALA A 66 -14.00 20.85 -12.44
N GLY A 67 -14.20 21.69 -13.46
CA GLY A 67 -15.08 22.86 -13.39
C GLY A 67 -16.55 22.50 -13.18
N ILE A 68 -17.00 21.35 -13.69
CA ILE A 68 -18.34 20.83 -13.40
C ILE A 68 -18.41 20.31 -11.96
N ILE A 69 -17.46 19.50 -11.52
CA ILE A 69 -17.43 18.90 -10.17
C ILE A 69 -17.36 19.98 -9.09
N TYR A 70 -16.45 20.95 -9.24
CA TYR A 70 -16.22 22.00 -8.25
C TYR A 70 -16.06 23.38 -8.91
N PRO A 71 -17.19 24.02 -9.32
CA PRO A 71 -17.17 25.24 -10.14
C PRO A 71 -16.44 26.42 -9.52
N SER A 72 -16.37 26.49 -8.19
CA SER A 72 -15.71 27.63 -7.54
C SER A 72 -14.19 27.65 -7.79
N GLY A 73 -13.58 26.49 -8.05
CA GLY A 73 -12.12 26.34 -8.18
C GLY A 73 -11.31 26.81 -6.95
N LYS A 74 -11.97 27.18 -5.86
CA LYS A 74 -11.33 27.73 -4.66
C LYS A 74 -10.58 26.65 -3.90
N PHE A 75 -9.63 27.06 -3.06
CA PHE A 75 -8.99 26.13 -2.15
C PHE A 75 -10.01 25.51 -1.19
N ILE A 76 -9.97 24.20 -1.05
CA ILE A 76 -10.85 23.45 -0.15
C ILE A 76 -10.23 23.47 1.25
N LYS A 77 -10.91 24.12 2.20
CA LYS A 77 -10.48 24.07 3.60
C LYS A 77 -10.65 22.63 4.13
N PRO A 78 -9.71 22.11 4.95
CA PRO A 78 -9.81 20.79 5.53
C PRO A 78 -11.16 20.55 6.20
N GLY A 79 -11.81 19.42 5.88
CA GLY A 79 -13.11 19.03 6.43
C GLY A 79 -14.31 19.89 5.99
N LYS A 80 -14.14 20.83 5.05
CA LYS A 80 -15.20 21.74 4.57
C LYS A 80 -15.51 21.61 3.09
N GLY A 81 -14.95 20.62 2.39
CA GLY A 81 -15.33 20.37 1.01
C GLY A 81 -16.75 19.83 0.88
N PRO A 82 -17.35 19.94 -0.32
CA PRO A 82 -18.68 19.42 -0.58
C PRO A 82 -18.71 17.89 -0.50
N LEU A 83 -19.90 17.36 -0.18
CA LEU A 83 -20.17 15.93 -0.25
C LEU A 83 -20.54 15.53 -1.67
N VAL A 84 -20.05 14.38 -2.08
CA VAL A 84 -20.32 13.73 -3.37
C VAL A 84 -20.53 12.24 -3.14
N GLN A 85 -21.25 11.57 -4.03
CA GLN A 85 -21.35 10.13 -4.01
C GLN A 85 -20.49 9.57 -5.15
N ILE A 86 -19.71 8.54 -4.88
CA ILE A 86 -18.91 7.85 -5.89
C ILE A 86 -19.38 6.41 -6.05
N LYS A 87 -19.33 5.93 -7.29
CA LYS A 87 -19.65 4.55 -7.64
C LYS A 87 -18.62 4.01 -8.61
N PHE A 88 -18.07 2.84 -8.30
CA PHE A 88 -17.12 2.14 -9.16
C PHE A 88 -17.14 0.64 -8.81
N ASN A 89 -16.37 -0.14 -9.55
CA ASN A 89 -16.34 -1.59 -9.44
C ASN A 89 -14.91 -2.02 -9.10
N LEU A 90 -14.72 -2.75 -8.00
CA LEU A 90 -13.44 -3.30 -7.60
C LEU A 90 -13.29 -4.76 -8.03
N PRO A 91 -12.16 -5.16 -8.62
CA PRO A 91 -11.87 -6.56 -8.90
C PRO A 91 -11.37 -7.24 -7.62
N VAL A 92 -12.21 -8.02 -6.96
CA VAL A 92 -11.88 -8.76 -5.73
C VAL A 92 -11.86 -10.25 -6.09
N GLU A 93 -10.68 -10.88 -6.03
CA GLU A 93 -10.47 -12.25 -6.54
C GLU A 93 -10.87 -12.38 -8.03
N GLU A 94 -11.74 -13.33 -8.34
CA GLU A 94 -12.31 -13.57 -9.67
C GLU A 94 -13.63 -12.82 -9.89
N GLU A 95 -14.09 -12.03 -8.91
CA GLU A 95 -15.36 -11.33 -8.95
C GLU A 95 -15.20 -9.80 -9.02
N THR A 96 -16.23 -9.14 -9.54
CA THR A 96 -16.33 -7.69 -9.53
C THR A 96 -17.33 -7.25 -8.48
N ARG A 97 -16.87 -6.46 -7.50
CA ARG A 97 -17.71 -5.95 -6.41
C ARG A 97 -17.97 -4.47 -6.57
N LYS A 98 -19.23 -4.09 -6.48
CA LYS A 98 -19.64 -2.69 -6.54
C LYS A 98 -19.27 -1.96 -5.26
N VAL A 99 -18.73 -0.76 -5.43
CA VAL A 99 -18.52 0.23 -4.37
C VAL A 99 -19.46 1.39 -4.61
N ASP A 100 -20.17 1.79 -3.56
CA ASP A 100 -21.04 2.96 -3.50
C ASP A 100 -20.79 3.67 -2.17
N ALA A 101 -20.19 4.86 -2.23
CA ALA A 101 -19.73 5.58 -1.05
C ALA A 101 -20.02 7.08 -1.13
N THR A 102 -20.43 7.66 0.00
CA THR A 102 -20.46 9.11 0.17
C THR A 102 -19.08 9.57 0.60
N CYS A 103 -18.53 10.51 -0.15
CA CYS A 103 -17.21 11.07 0.09
C CYS A 103 -17.30 12.59 0.28
N GLN A 104 -16.33 13.13 1.01
CA GLN A 104 -16.09 14.56 1.05
C GLN A 104 -14.89 14.90 0.17
N ILE A 105 -15.01 15.91 -0.68
CA ILE A 105 -13.84 16.42 -1.40
C ILE A 105 -12.87 17.03 -0.39
N PHE A 106 -11.65 16.53 -0.35
CA PHE A 106 -10.63 16.93 0.62
C PHE A 106 -9.63 17.91 0.02
N TYR A 107 -9.20 17.69 -1.22
CA TYR A 107 -8.36 18.63 -1.98
C TYR A 107 -8.64 18.56 -3.47
N ILE A 108 -8.16 19.58 -4.19
CA ILE A 108 -8.06 19.63 -5.65
C ILE A 108 -6.63 20.04 -6.00
N SER A 109 -6.00 19.38 -6.98
CA SER A 109 -4.65 19.71 -7.44
C SER A 109 -4.53 19.53 -8.95
N GLY A 110 -3.82 20.44 -9.62
CA GLY A 110 -3.39 20.22 -11.00
C GLY A 110 -2.15 19.34 -11.02
N ILE A 111 -2.17 18.27 -11.81
CA ILE A 111 -1.07 17.29 -11.92
C ILE A 111 -0.49 17.20 -13.34
N GLY A 112 -1.01 18.01 -14.27
CA GLY A 112 -0.51 18.14 -15.64
C GLY A 112 -1.36 19.14 -16.43
N ASP A 113 -1.00 19.40 -17.69
CA ASP A 113 -1.60 20.46 -18.52
C ASP A 113 -3.13 20.35 -18.69
N ASN A 114 -3.67 19.13 -18.63
CA ASN A 114 -5.11 18.89 -18.64
C ASN A 114 -5.52 17.76 -17.69
N GLN A 115 -4.85 17.66 -16.54
CA GLN A 115 -5.15 16.64 -15.55
C GLN A 115 -5.32 17.26 -14.17
N ILE A 116 -6.50 17.06 -13.60
CA ILE A 116 -6.87 17.47 -12.26
C ILE A 116 -7.09 16.24 -11.40
N ALA A 117 -6.46 16.26 -10.23
CA ALA A 117 -6.66 15.31 -9.15
C ALA A 117 -7.64 15.87 -8.12
N PHE A 118 -8.55 15.02 -7.67
CA PHE A 118 -9.37 15.27 -6.49
C PHE A 118 -9.11 14.18 -5.45
N GLY A 119 -8.65 14.59 -4.28
CA GLY A 119 -8.64 13.73 -3.11
C GLY A 119 -10.01 13.69 -2.48
N LEU A 120 -10.56 12.50 -2.27
CA LEU A 120 -11.86 12.26 -1.67
C LEU A 120 -11.67 11.44 -0.40
N GLN A 121 -12.26 11.88 0.71
CA GLN A 121 -12.26 11.12 1.97
C GLN A 121 -13.62 10.45 2.17
N PHE A 122 -13.63 9.17 2.53
CA PHE A 122 -14.87 8.44 2.80
C PHE A 122 -15.59 9.00 4.04
N ARG A 123 -16.91 9.12 3.94
CA ARG A 123 -17.79 9.57 5.03
C ARG A 123 -18.84 8.53 5.37
N ASN A 124 -19.37 7.83 4.37
CA ASN A 124 -20.31 6.74 4.58
C ASN A 124 -20.25 5.74 3.43
N PHE A 125 -20.65 4.50 3.70
CA PHE A 125 -20.72 3.42 2.71
C PHE A 125 -22.15 2.92 2.58
N LYS A 126 -22.55 2.58 1.36
CA LYS A 126 -23.82 1.90 1.11
C LYS A 126 -23.61 0.40 1.03
N GLY A 127 -24.41 -0.36 1.77
CA GLY A 127 -24.31 -1.82 1.82
C GLY A 127 -22.92 -2.29 2.22
N ASN A 128 -22.39 -3.29 1.51
CA ASN A 128 -21.09 -3.92 1.83
C ASN A 128 -19.87 -3.19 1.21
N SER A 129 -20.04 -1.94 0.75
CA SER A 129 -18.98 -1.23 0.00
C SER A 129 -17.69 -1.03 0.80
N GLY A 130 -17.79 -0.73 2.10
CA GLY A 130 -16.62 -0.60 2.98
C GLY A 130 -15.86 -1.92 3.12
N ALA A 131 -16.58 -3.01 3.42
CA ALA A 131 -15.98 -4.35 3.51
C ALA A 131 -15.36 -4.80 2.16
N ASN A 132 -15.93 -4.41 1.02
CA ASN A 132 -15.34 -4.71 -0.29
C ASN A 132 -14.01 -3.97 -0.51
N ILE A 133 -13.92 -2.70 -0.07
CA ILE A 133 -12.68 -1.93 -0.10
C ILE A 133 -11.64 -2.57 0.82
N ASP A 134 -12.01 -2.87 2.07
CA ASP A 134 -11.10 -3.48 3.04
C ASP A 134 -10.56 -4.80 2.50
N HIS A 135 -11.45 -5.66 1.98
CA HIS A 135 -11.06 -6.94 1.40
C HIS A 135 -10.12 -6.75 0.20
N TYR A 136 -10.44 -5.84 -0.72
CA TYR A 136 -9.58 -5.53 -1.87
C TYR A 136 -8.19 -5.06 -1.42
N ILE A 137 -8.14 -4.17 -0.44
CA ILE A 137 -6.89 -3.62 0.09
C ILE A 137 -6.06 -4.73 0.72
N MET A 138 -6.66 -5.58 1.55
CA MET A 138 -5.98 -6.69 2.22
C MET A 138 -5.46 -7.76 1.24
N GLN A 139 -6.07 -7.89 0.06
CA GLN A 139 -5.55 -8.78 -0.99
C GLN A 139 -4.35 -8.21 -1.76
N LYS A 140 -4.28 -6.88 -1.88
CA LYS A 140 -3.34 -6.21 -2.78
C LYS A 140 -2.15 -5.60 -2.05
N ILE A 141 -2.35 -5.20 -0.80
CA ILE A 141 -1.25 -4.97 0.11
C ILE A 141 -0.86 -6.36 0.58
N GLU A 142 0.26 -6.89 0.10
CA GLU A 142 0.89 -8.04 0.77
C GLU A 142 0.93 -7.69 2.26
N PRO A 143 0.26 -8.45 3.15
CA PRO A 143 0.30 -8.16 4.56
C PRO A 143 1.76 -7.96 4.96
N VAL A 144 2.06 -6.90 5.70
CA VAL A 144 3.43 -6.57 6.10
C VAL A 144 4.10 -7.81 6.73
N GLU A 145 3.30 -8.63 7.41
CA GLU A 145 3.67 -9.94 7.95
C GLU A 145 4.00 -10.98 6.88
N ASP A 146 3.26 -11.07 5.76
CA ASP A 146 3.57 -11.99 4.66
C ASP A 146 4.84 -11.58 3.91
N ARG A 147 5.03 -10.27 3.69
CA ARG A 147 6.27 -9.74 3.12
C ARG A 147 7.46 -10.05 4.02
N MET A 148 7.27 -9.91 5.34
CA MET A 148 8.25 -10.29 6.34
C MET A 148 8.48 -11.81 6.37
N ARG A 149 7.44 -12.65 6.30
CA ARG A 149 7.54 -14.12 6.24
C ARG A 149 8.39 -14.57 5.06
N SER A 150 8.16 -13.98 3.89
CA SER A 150 8.92 -14.27 2.67
C SER A 150 10.38 -13.84 2.81
N TYR A 151 10.64 -12.67 3.41
CA TYR A 151 12.01 -12.18 3.61
C TYR A 151 12.79 -12.98 4.67
N LEU A 152 12.09 -13.53 5.66
CA LEU A 152 12.64 -14.37 6.72
C LEU A 152 12.80 -15.85 6.31
N GLU A 153 12.79 -16.19 5.02
CA GLU A 153 13.26 -17.49 4.53
C GLU A 153 14.75 -17.73 4.78
N THR A 154 15.51 -16.65 5.04
CA THR A 154 16.92 -16.68 5.41
C THR A 154 17.14 -15.89 6.70
N PRO A 155 18.20 -16.16 7.49
CA PRO A 155 18.42 -15.45 8.74
C PRO A 155 18.71 -13.97 8.52
N ARG A 156 17.96 -13.07 9.18
CA ARG A 156 18.10 -11.61 9.05
C ARG A 156 18.21 -10.90 10.39
N SER A 157 19.06 -9.88 10.46
CA SER A 157 19.14 -8.96 11.59
C SER A 157 17.99 -7.95 11.58
N LEU A 158 17.72 -7.32 12.73
CA LEU A 158 16.71 -6.26 12.82
C LEU A 158 16.97 -5.11 11.84
N GLN A 159 18.23 -4.75 11.62
CA GLN A 159 18.61 -3.67 10.72
C GLN A 159 18.27 -4.01 9.26
N GLU A 160 18.65 -5.21 8.80
CA GLU A 160 18.35 -5.69 7.44
C GLU A 160 16.84 -5.77 7.17
N ILE A 161 16.06 -6.11 8.20
CA ILE A 161 14.60 -6.18 8.12
C ILE A 161 14.01 -4.78 8.05
N SER A 162 14.45 -3.87 8.93
CA SER A 162 14.01 -2.47 8.94
C SER A 162 14.25 -1.79 7.60
N GLU A 163 15.43 -1.97 7.02
CA GLU A 163 15.78 -1.44 5.71
C GLU A 163 14.91 -2.01 4.58
N PHE A 164 14.68 -3.33 4.57
CA PHE A 164 13.86 -3.98 3.56
C PHE A 164 12.38 -3.60 3.66
N MET A 165 11.86 -3.48 4.88
CA MET A 165 10.45 -3.19 5.15
C MET A 165 10.13 -1.69 5.06
N HIS A 166 11.16 -0.83 5.05
CA HIS A 166 11.02 0.62 5.18
C HIS A 166 10.24 1.02 6.43
N MET A 167 10.59 0.40 7.57
CA MET A 167 9.95 0.60 8.87
C MET A 167 10.99 0.92 9.94
N GLU A 168 10.59 1.64 10.98
CA GLU A 168 11.47 1.89 12.13
C GLU A 168 11.75 0.58 12.89
N VAL A 169 12.93 0.48 13.52
CA VAL A 169 13.38 -0.75 14.22
C VAL A 169 12.39 -1.16 15.32
N ASN A 170 11.76 -0.22 16.00
CA ASN A 170 10.77 -0.49 17.03
C ASN A 170 9.51 -1.16 16.44
N GLU A 171 9.03 -0.69 15.29
CA GLU A 171 7.86 -1.25 14.61
C GLU A 171 8.14 -2.68 14.12
N VAL A 172 9.34 -2.91 13.60
CA VAL A 172 9.82 -4.24 13.23
C VAL A 172 9.87 -5.17 14.44
N THR A 173 10.32 -4.67 15.60
CA THR A 173 10.42 -5.45 16.83
C THR A 173 9.03 -5.89 17.30
N GLU A 174 8.07 -4.96 17.38
CA GLU A 174 6.69 -5.28 17.76
C GLU A 174 6.06 -6.31 16.81
N MET A 175 6.35 -6.21 15.51
CA MET A 175 5.85 -7.16 14.53
C MET A 175 6.46 -8.55 14.70
N LEU A 176 7.79 -8.63 14.86
CA LEU A 176 8.47 -9.90 15.12
C LEU A 176 7.98 -10.57 16.41
N ASP A 177 7.69 -9.79 17.45
CA ASP A 177 7.16 -10.33 18.70
C ASP A 177 5.76 -10.92 18.53
N ARG A 178 4.88 -10.28 17.74
CA ARG A 178 3.59 -10.89 17.38
C ARG A 178 3.77 -12.19 16.61
N MET A 179 4.68 -12.23 15.63
CA MET A 179 4.94 -13.43 14.85
C MET A 179 5.56 -14.57 15.67
N LYS A 180 6.40 -14.26 16.66
CA LYS A 180 6.90 -15.26 17.63
C LYS A 180 5.77 -15.84 18.46
N ILE A 181 4.85 -15.01 18.95
CA ILE A 181 3.66 -15.45 19.70
C ILE A 181 2.79 -16.39 18.84
N GLN A 182 2.70 -16.12 17.54
CA GLN A 182 1.99 -16.97 16.57
C GLN A 182 2.75 -18.25 16.20
N GLY A 183 4.04 -18.37 16.57
CA GLY A 183 4.88 -19.52 16.24
C GLY A 183 5.46 -19.47 14.81
N ASP A 184 5.45 -18.31 14.16
CA ASP A 184 5.91 -18.17 12.76
C ASP A 184 7.41 -17.92 12.63
N VAL A 185 8.02 -17.30 13.65
CA VAL A 185 9.40 -16.81 13.62
C VAL A 185 10.15 -17.26 14.86
N VAL A 186 11.41 -17.62 14.68
CA VAL A 186 12.37 -17.86 15.75
C VAL A 186 13.51 -16.86 15.67
N SER A 187 14.09 -16.55 16.82
CA SER A 187 15.30 -15.71 16.90
C SER A 187 16.40 -16.50 17.59
N TYR A 188 17.63 -16.32 17.10
CA TYR A 188 18.82 -16.91 17.71
C TYR A 188 19.99 -15.94 17.62
N GLN A 189 21.01 -16.20 18.43
CA GLN A 189 22.22 -15.39 18.46
C GLN A 189 23.31 -16.02 17.59
N ASP A 190 23.82 -15.25 16.63
CA ASP A 190 24.96 -15.59 15.79
C ASP A 190 26.11 -14.62 16.07
N GLY A 191 27.05 -15.06 16.92
CA GLY A 191 28.08 -14.19 17.47
C GLY A 191 27.49 -13.07 18.33
N SER A 192 27.69 -11.82 17.93
CA SER A 192 27.14 -10.64 18.59
C SER A 192 25.82 -10.14 17.99
N ILE A 193 25.28 -10.82 16.98
CA ILE A 193 24.13 -10.36 16.20
C ILE A 193 22.93 -11.27 16.46
N TRP A 194 21.79 -10.68 16.77
CA TRP A 194 20.52 -11.38 16.80
C TRP A 194 19.97 -11.55 15.38
N ARG A 195 19.68 -12.79 15.02
CA ARG A 195 19.08 -13.18 13.74
C ARG A 195 17.65 -13.67 13.96
N ASN A 196 16.78 -13.35 13.02
CA ASN A 196 15.40 -13.80 12.95
C ASN A 196 15.23 -14.66 11.70
N LEU A 197 14.47 -15.74 11.82
CA LEU A 197 14.24 -16.70 10.76
C LEU A 197 12.83 -17.27 10.89
N ARG A 198 12.16 -17.53 9.77
CA ARG A 198 10.87 -18.21 9.75
C ARG A 198 11.03 -19.63 10.32
N LEU A 199 10.14 -20.05 11.21
CA LEU A 199 10.23 -21.35 11.88
C LEU A 199 10.29 -22.51 10.88
N SER A 200 9.49 -22.46 9.80
CA SER A 200 9.52 -23.51 8.76
C SER A 200 10.88 -23.59 8.05
N ALA A 201 11.53 -22.46 7.80
CA ALA A 201 12.87 -22.42 7.21
C ALA A 201 13.91 -22.95 8.19
N ALA A 202 13.83 -22.58 9.46
CA ALA A 202 14.69 -23.09 10.53
C ALA A 202 14.59 -24.62 10.66
N LEU A 203 13.37 -25.16 10.66
CA LEU A 203 13.15 -26.60 10.73
C LEU A 203 13.73 -27.31 9.50
N THR A 204 13.53 -26.74 8.32
CA THR A 204 14.11 -27.29 7.07
C THR A 204 15.63 -27.40 7.18
N GLU A 205 16.30 -26.33 7.60
CA GLU A 205 17.76 -26.32 7.76
C GLU A 205 18.26 -27.34 8.80
N ILE A 206 17.54 -27.49 9.92
CA ILE A 206 17.86 -28.48 10.96
C ILE A 206 17.74 -29.89 10.39
N PHE A 207 16.61 -30.22 9.73
CA PHE A 207 16.41 -31.56 9.17
C PHE A 207 17.43 -31.88 8.07
N ASP A 208 17.74 -30.92 7.19
CA ASP A 208 18.78 -31.08 6.17
C ASP A 208 20.17 -31.32 6.79
N THR A 209 20.45 -30.69 7.93
CA THR A 209 21.70 -30.88 8.65
C THR A 209 21.76 -32.26 9.31
N LEU A 210 20.67 -32.70 9.94
CA LEU A 210 20.59 -34.04 10.53
C LEU A 210 20.75 -35.13 9.47
N ASN A 211 20.08 -35.00 8.32
CA ASN A 211 20.21 -35.93 7.19
C ASN A 211 21.67 -36.01 6.67
N ARG A 212 22.37 -34.88 6.61
CA ARG A 212 23.79 -34.84 6.22
C ARG A 212 24.69 -35.54 7.25
N LEU A 213 24.42 -35.37 8.54
CA LEU A 213 25.17 -36.04 9.61
C LEU A 213 24.94 -37.55 9.60
N ASP A 214 23.69 -37.97 9.46
CA ASP A 214 23.32 -39.39 9.37
C ASP A 214 24.04 -40.08 8.21
N LYS A 215 24.01 -39.48 7.01
CA LYS A 215 24.76 -39.98 5.84
C LYS A 215 26.26 -40.11 6.12
N ARG A 216 26.87 -39.12 6.78
CA ARG A 216 28.29 -39.15 7.14
C ARG A 216 28.61 -40.25 8.15
N LEU A 217 27.72 -40.50 9.11
CA LEU A 217 27.87 -41.58 10.08
C LEU A 217 27.81 -42.94 9.38
N SER A 218 26.83 -43.17 8.49
CA SER A 218 26.73 -44.41 7.71
C SER A 218 27.98 -44.65 6.85
N GLU A 219 28.54 -43.61 6.23
CA GLU A 219 29.78 -43.72 5.45
C GLU A 219 30.99 -44.11 6.32
N ILE A 220 31.06 -43.62 7.57
CA ILE A 220 32.10 -43.98 8.53
C ILE A 220 31.96 -45.43 8.98
N GLU A 221 30.74 -45.88 9.29
CA GLU A 221 30.47 -47.27 9.69
C GLU A 221 30.83 -48.27 8.58
N ILE A 222 30.48 -47.97 7.32
CA ILE A 222 30.88 -48.78 6.16
C ILE A 222 32.40 -48.86 6.03
N ARG A 223 33.13 -47.77 6.28
CA ARG A 223 34.60 -47.75 6.23
C ARG A 223 35.23 -48.55 7.35
N LEU A 224 34.63 -48.55 8.54
CA LEU A 224 35.10 -49.32 9.69
C LEU A 224 34.92 -50.83 9.47
N ASN A 225 33.77 -51.25 8.93
CA ASN A 225 33.47 -52.66 8.65
C ASN A 225 34.27 -53.28 7.49
N ARG A 226 35.02 -52.47 6.74
CA ARG A 226 35.89 -52.91 5.62
C ARG A 226 37.37 -53.06 6.02
N LYS A 227 37.74 -52.71 7.25
CA LYS A 227 39.10 -52.88 7.80
C LYS A 227 39.14 -54.09 8.72
#